data_AF-G1PSK8-F1
#
_entry.id   AF-G1PSK8-F1
#
_cell.length_a   1.000
_cell.length_b   1.000
_cell.length_c   1.000
_cell.angle_alpha   90.00
_cell.angle_beta   90.00
_cell.angle_gamma   90.00
#
_symmetry.space_group_name_H-M   'P 1'
#
loop_
_entity.id
_entity.type
_entity.pdbx_description
1 polymer ?
#
loop_
_entity_poly.entity_id
_entity_poly.type
_entity_poly.pdbx_seq_one_letter_code
_entity_poly.pdbx_strand_id
1 'polypeptide(L)' 'MPGAMRIFLLMVAVLLLLLAQIFSARGGSRRHIRCAKMSGRCEIECLSFEDKIGGCRAELTPFCCKKRKRN' A
#
# COMPACT_ATOMS: atom_id res chain seq x y z
N MET A 1 4.19 -40.68 -15.42
CA MET A 1 4.52 -39.23 -15.41
C MET A 1 3.49 -38.34 -14.67
N PRO A 2 2.98 -38.65 -13.46
CA PRO A 2 2.08 -37.75 -12.72
C PRO A 2 2.77 -36.90 -11.62
N GLY A 3 3.95 -37.31 -11.14
CA GLY A 3 4.66 -36.62 -10.04
C GLY A 3 5.28 -35.27 -10.45
N ALA A 4 5.93 -35.21 -11.61
CA ALA A 4 6.61 -34.00 -12.08
C ALA A 4 5.63 -32.84 -12.38
N MET A 5 4.45 -33.15 -12.93
CA MET A 5 3.39 -32.16 -13.18
C MET A 5 2.86 -31.55 -11.88
N ARG A 6 2.72 -32.36 -10.83
CA ARG A 6 2.30 -31.89 -9.49
C ARG A 6 3.35 -30.97 -8.87
N ILE A 7 4.64 -31.31 -8.96
CA ILE A 7 5.72 -30.48 -8.43
C ILE A 7 5.79 -29.14 -9.18
N PHE A 8 5.67 -29.15 -10.50
CA PHE A 8 5.65 -27.94 -11.30
C PHE A 8 4.51 -27.00 -10.91
N LEU A 9 3.29 -27.53 -10.74
CA LEU A 9 2.12 -26.74 -10.32
C LEU A 9 2.31 -26.11 -8.93
N LEU A 10 2.92 -26.84 -7.99
CA LEU A 10 3.22 -26.31 -6.66
C LEU A 10 4.25 -25.17 -6.72
N MET A 11 5.30 -25.31 -7.52
CA MET A 11 6.31 -24.26 -7.70
C MET A 11 5.70 -22.98 -8.31
N VAL A 12 4.81 -23.12 -9.29
CA VAL A 12 4.09 -21.99 -9.90
C VAL A 12 3.15 -21.32 -8.90
N ALA A 13 2.41 -22.10 -8.10
CA ALA A 13 1.52 -21.57 -7.08
C ALA A 13 2.27 -20.77 -6.00
N VAL A 14 3.41 -21.29 -5.53
CA VAL A 14 4.28 -20.59 -4.57
C VAL A 14 4.79 -19.28 -5.16
N LEU A 15 5.27 -19.28 -6.40
CA LEU A 15 5.76 -18.07 -7.07
C LEU A 15 4.67 -17.00 -7.20
N LEU A 16 3.45 -17.39 -7.59
CA LEU A 16 2.31 -16.48 -7.71
C LEU A 16 1.93 -15.86 -6.35
N LEU A 17 1.93 -16.65 -5.28
CA LEU A 17 1.68 -16.16 -3.93
C LEU A 17 2.74 -15.14 -3.48
N LEU A 18 4.02 -15.41 -3.73
CA LEU A 18 5.09 -14.44 -3.45
C LEU A 18 4.90 -13.12 -4.21
N LEU A 19 4.56 -13.20 -5.50
CA LEU A 19 4.34 -12.02 -6.33
C LEU A 19 3.15 -11.19 -5.83
N ALA A 20 2.05 -11.83 -5.41
CA ALA A 20 0.88 -11.14 -4.87
C ALA A 20 1.23 -10.28 -3.64
N GLN A 21 2.09 -10.79 -2.76
CA GLN A 21 2.55 -10.05 -1.58
C GLN A 21 3.42 -8.84 -1.96
N ILE A 22 4.32 -8.99 -2.93
CA ILE A 22 5.17 -7.90 -3.43
C ILE A 22 4.32 -6.82 -4.11
N PHE A 23 3.30 -7.19 -4.88
CA PHE A 23 2.39 -6.24 -5.53
C PHE A 23 1.53 -5.48 -4.52
N SER A 24 1.02 -6.16 -3.49
CA SER A 24 0.29 -5.50 -2.40
C SER A 24 1.17 -4.51 -1.64
N ALA A 25 2.43 -4.87 -1.37
CA ALA A 25 3.42 -3.97 -0.75
C ALA A 25 3.72 -2.75 -1.64
N ARG A 26 3.94 -2.93 -2.95
CA ARG A 26 4.18 -1.83 -3.91
C ARG A 26 3.01 -0.86 -4.01
N GLY A 27 1.77 -1.35 -3.91
CA GLY A 27 0.57 -0.50 -3.92
C GLY A 27 0.50 0.46 -2.74
N GLY A 28 0.92 0.02 -1.55
CA GLY A 28 1.05 0.87 -0.36
C GLY A 28 2.19 1.89 -0.48
N SER A 29 3.38 1.45 -0.89
CA SER A 29 4.55 2.34 -1.03
C SER A 29 4.30 3.48 -2.04
N ARG A 30 3.63 3.21 -3.16
CA ARG A 30 3.28 4.26 -4.15
C ARG A 30 2.37 5.34 -3.55
N ARG A 31 1.44 4.96 -2.68
CA ARG A 31 0.51 5.89 -2.02
C ARG A 31 1.22 6.74 -0.97
N HIS A 32 2.12 6.12 -0.19
CA HIS A 32 2.97 6.84 0.75
C HIS A 32 3.84 7.90 0.06
N ILE A 33 4.54 7.52 -1.01
CA ILE A 33 5.36 8.45 -1.81
C ILE A 33 4.51 9.58 -2.39
N ARG A 34 3.31 9.28 -2.90
CA ARG A 34 2.38 10.30 -3.40
C ARG A 34 1.95 11.26 -2.31
N CYS A 35 1.62 10.76 -1.11
CA CYS A 35 1.25 11.59 0.03
C CYS A 35 2.37 12.56 0.41
N ALA A 36 3.60 12.05 0.52
CA ALA A 36 4.78 12.85 0.80
C ALA A 36 5.01 13.92 -0.28
N LYS A 37 4.82 13.59 -1.57
CA LYS A 37 4.94 14.54 -2.69
C LYS A 37 3.90 15.68 -2.63
N MET A 38 2.75 15.44 -2.00
CA MET A 38 1.72 16.46 -1.76
C MET A 38 1.98 17.28 -0.48
N SER A 39 3.11 17.05 0.20
CA SER A 39 3.42 17.59 1.53
C SER A 39 2.42 17.15 2.61
N GLY A 40 1.82 15.99 2.44
CA GLY A 40 0.96 15.35 3.43
C GLY A 40 1.72 14.35 4.31
N ARG A 41 1.06 13.89 5.37
CA ARG A 41 1.50 12.82 6.28
C ARG A 41 0.47 11.71 6.34
N CYS A 42 0.93 10.49 6.56
CA CYS A 42 0.05 9.33 6.70
C CYS A 42 -0.35 9.17 8.16
N GLU A 43 -1.66 9.23 8.47
CA GLU A 43 -2.17 9.16 9.84
C GLU A 43 -3.33 8.17 9.97
N ILE A 44 -3.61 7.75 11.21
CA ILE A 44 -4.79 6.94 11.58
C ILE A 44 -6.07 7.72 11.28
N GLU A 45 -6.07 9.02 11.62
CA GLU A 45 -7.14 9.97 11.42
C GLU A 45 -6.52 11.36 11.21
N CYS A 46 -7.13 12.20 10.37
CA CYS A 46 -6.66 13.58 10.19
C CYS A 46 -7.18 14.46 11.33
N LEU A 47 -6.34 15.38 11.81
CA LEU A 47 -6.76 16.36 12.82
C LEU A 47 -7.80 17.33 12.23
N SER A 48 -8.62 17.95 13.08
CA SER A 48 -9.72 18.83 12.65
C SER A 48 -9.29 20.06 11.83
N PHE A 49 -8.01 20.44 11.90
CA PHE A 49 -7.40 21.53 11.14
C PHE A 49 -6.60 21.06 9.91
N GLU A 50 -6.64 19.78 9.59
CA GLU A 50 -6.01 19.17 8.43
C GLU A 50 -7.07 18.70 7.42
N ASP A 51 -6.69 18.69 6.14
CA ASP A 51 -7.52 18.12 5.08
C ASP A 51 -7.08 16.70 4.77
N LYS A 52 -8.06 15.80 4.65
CA LYS A 52 -7.88 14.47 4.09
C LYS A 52 -7.79 14.57 2.56
N ILE A 53 -6.58 14.47 2.02
CA ILE A 53 -6.31 14.63 0.59
C ILE A 53 -6.17 13.28 -0.16
N GLY A 54 -6.16 12.16 0.56
CA GLY A 54 -6.05 10.84 -0.04
C GLY A 54 -5.88 9.73 1.00
N GLY A 55 -5.28 8.61 0.59
CA GLY A 55 -4.97 7.49 1.49
C GLY A 55 -3.59 6.89 1.24
N CYS A 56 -2.96 6.38 2.31
CA CYS A 56 -1.60 5.84 2.30
C CYS A 56 -1.52 4.31 2.26
N ARG A 57 -2.63 3.59 2.51
CA ARG A 57 -2.69 2.11 2.54
C ARG A 57 -1.55 1.47 3.35
N ALA A 58 -1.32 2.01 4.54
CA ALA A 58 -0.69 1.30 5.65
C ALA A 58 -1.82 0.90 6.60
N GLU A 59 -1.84 -0.35 7.08
CA GLU A 59 -2.88 -0.85 8.00
C GLU A 59 -3.07 0.08 9.21
N LEU A 60 -1.99 0.69 9.67
CA LEU A 60 -1.98 1.58 10.82
C LEU A 60 -2.11 3.07 10.46
N THR A 61 -2.00 3.48 9.20
CA THR A 61 -2.11 4.90 8.80
C THR A 61 -2.79 5.02 7.44
N PRO A 62 -4.11 4.83 7.37
CA PRO A 62 -4.83 4.74 6.10
C PRO A 62 -4.98 6.09 5.40
N PHE A 63 -4.93 7.23 6.09
CA PHE A 63 -5.25 8.54 5.51
C PHE A 63 -4.02 9.37 5.20
N CYS A 64 -4.07 10.13 4.10
CA CYS A 64 -3.09 11.17 3.82
C CYS A 64 -3.68 12.53 4.23
N CYS A 65 -3.09 13.14 5.24
CA CYS A 65 -3.53 14.38 5.88
C CYS A 65 -2.57 15.51 5.55
N LYS A 66 -3.09 16.72 5.31
CA LYS A 66 -2.29 17.91 5.01
C LYS A 66 -2.80 19.10 5.80
N LYS A 67 -1.89 19.83 6.45
CA LYS A 67 -2.24 21.09 7.12
C LYS A 67 -2.89 22.06 6.14
N ARG A 68 -4.04 22.61 6.53
CA ARG A 68 -4.68 23.73 5.83
C ARG A 68 -3.70 24.90 5.78
N LYS A 69 -3.50 25.47 4.59
CA LYS A 69 -2.90 26.81 4.50
C LYS A 69 -3.96 27.80 4.97
N ARG A 70 -3.67 28.51 6.06
CA ARG A 70 -4.45 29.68 6.47
C ARG A 70 -4.19 30.76 5.43
N ASN A 71 -5.23 31.17 4.71
CA ASN A 71 -5.21 32.34 3.83
C ASN A 71 -5.30 33.62 4.67
#